data_AF-A0A2M7NL70-F1
#
_entry.id   AF-A0A2M7NL70-F1
#
_cell.length_a   1.000
_cell.length_b   1.000
_cell.length_c   1.000
_cell.angle_alpha   90.00
_cell.angle_beta   90.00
_cell.angle_gamma   90.00
#
_symmetry.space_group_name_H-M   'P 1'
#
loop_
_entity.id
_entity.type
_entity.pdbx_description
1 polymer ?
#
loop_
_entity_poly.entity_id
_entity_poly.type
_entity_poly.pdbx_seq_one_letter_code
_entity_poly.pdbx_strand_id
1 'polypeptide(L)'
;MKYRIWYSTESFADFIIANTNLKNKIYTKKKMYESDANNSKNFHTMPDHIKKILYLDAPDLIIEIDHEPIFSVEVSTEAGTGHNVFQRFARLAASVENNVPSFYIYPEAVIITRQNTAPRWDKINPLVFKALDDVMSIYKIPSLFYYFPTDYPHDAVTSPNLLKKGVKYDQNRNYAGSPLATDSEMQLMFSAMNEIIGVVENQGVIRGRENLLNKRLIIDRRTFMNQEFIVKGGTMNTSPLSATLKIPTQYLLNYLRKHENTHYQIGELLKSRNETIIYKVDAKFRGDPYPGALAAIDYLLCREGKSFEERKYNLVMVWGNLTIDNVNNTLNIISTKSTINDFISSVQASENKNILSKEYRLSDNFCGTVKKS
;
A
#
# COMPACT_ATOMS: atom_id res chain seq x y z
N MET A 1 1.35 30.54 1.26
CA MET A 1 1.71 29.11 1.07
C MET A 1 1.04 28.63 -0.20
N LYS A 2 1.78 28.01 -1.13
CA LYS A 2 1.24 27.53 -2.39
C LYS A 2 1.11 26.02 -2.35
N TYR A 3 -0.10 25.53 -2.53
CA TYR A 3 -0.36 24.11 -2.58
C TYR A 3 -0.06 23.54 -3.96
N ARG A 4 0.37 22.28 -4.00
CA ARG A 4 0.38 21.50 -5.23
C ARG A 4 -0.26 20.14 -4.97
N ILE A 5 -1.04 19.72 -5.94
CA ILE A 5 -1.93 18.58 -5.86
C ILE A 5 -1.53 17.63 -6.97
N TRP A 6 -0.81 16.59 -6.60
CA TRP A 6 -0.37 15.53 -7.50
C TRP A 6 -1.47 14.49 -7.59
N TYR A 7 -1.95 14.21 -8.80
CA TYR A 7 -3.10 13.34 -8.99
C TYR A 7 -2.84 12.22 -10.00
N SER A 8 -3.35 11.03 -9.68
CA SER A 8 -3.58 9.99 -10.68
C SER A 8 -4.85 10.33 -11.47
N THR A 9 -5.97 10.55 -10.79
CA THR A 9 -7.26 10.91 -11.43
C THR A 9 -7.67 12.33 -11.08
N GLU A 10 -7.90 13.17 -12.09
CA GLU A 10 -8.17 14.60 -11.87
C GLU A 10 -9.51 14.86 -11.18
N SER A 11 -10.56 14.09 -11.52
CA SER A 11 -11.87 14.23 -10.87
C SER A 11 -11.82 13.95 -9.37
N PHE A 12 -10.96 13.03 -8.94
CA PHE A 12 -10.75 12.74 -7.53
C PHE A 12 -9.97 13.86 -6.83
N ALA A 13 -9.01 14.50 -7.52
CA ALA A 13 -8.35 15.69 -7.00
C ALA A 13 -9.36 16.84 -6.81
N ASP A 14 -10.23 17.07 -7.78
CA ASP A 14 -11.29 18.09 -7.71
C ASP A 14 -12.28 17.81 -6.58
N PHE A 15 -12.62 16.53 -6.35
CA PHE A 15 -13.42 16.08 -5.23
C PHE A 15 -12.80 16.43 -3.87
N ILE A 16 -11.51 16.13 -3.67
CA ILE A 16 -10.81 16.46 -2.43
C ILE A 16 -10.69 17.99 -2.26
N ILE A 17 -10.39 18.73 -3.32
CA ILE A 17 -10.29 20.20 -3.27
C ILE A 17 -11.62 20.79 -2.81
N ALA A 18 -12.72 20.44 -3.47
CA ALA A 18 -14.02 21.04 -3.23
C ALA A 18 -14.59 20.79 -1.82
N ASN A 19 -14.21 19.67 -1.22
CA ASN A 19 -14.72 19.23 0.08
C ASN A 19 -13.78 19.52 1.26
N THR A 20 -12.62 20.12 1.01
CA THR A 20 -11.66 20.52 2.06
C THR A 20 -11.40 22.02 2.03
N ASN A 21 -10.58 22.49 2.96
CA ASN A 21 -10.12 23.87 3.03
C ASN A 21 -9.26 24.26 1.83
N LEU A 22 -8.78 23.30 1.03
CA LEU A 22 -8.01 23.54 -0.19
C LEU A 22 -8.76 24.40 -1.22
N LYS A 23 -10.10 24.32 -1.29
CA LYS A 23 -10.91 25.15 -2.19
C LYS A 23 -10.68 26.65 -2.02
N ASN A 24 -10.28 27.06 -0.81
CA ASN A 24 -10.04 28.46 -0.45
C ASN A 24 -8.54 28.84 -0.52
N LYS A 25 -7.69 27.97 -1.08
CA LYS A 25 -6.24 28.16 -1.13
C LYS A 25 -5.76 28.38 -2.55
N ILE A 26 -4.54 28.92 -2.67
CA ILE A 26 -3.83 28.99 -3.94
C ILE A 26 -3.18 27.63 -4.17
N TYR A 27 -3.62 26.92 -5.21
CA TYR A 27 -3.08 25.61 -5.55
C TYR A 27 -2.76 25.48 -7.04
N THR A 28 -1.95 24.46 -7.36
CA THR A 28 -1.72 23.99 -8.73
C THR A 28 -1.94 22.49 -8.78
N LYS A 29 -2.74 22.01 -9.75
CA LYS A 29 -2.88 20.59 -10.02
C LYS A 29 -1.74 20.13 -10.95
N LYS A 30 -1.17 18.96 -10.70
CA LYS A 30 -0.15 18.34 -11.53
C LYS A 30 -0.45 16.85 -11.69
N LYS A 31 -0.42 16.37 -12.93
CA LYS A 31 -0.50 14.94 -13.20
C LYS A 31 0.69 14.25 -12.52
N MET A 32 0.39 13.19 -11.77
CA MET A 32 1.40 12.32 -11.20
C MET A 32 1.74 11.24 -12.22
N TYR A 33 3.03 11.13 -12.56
CA TYR A 33 3.53 10.02 -13.37
C TYR A 33 3.94 8.92 -12.40
N GLU A 34 3.15 7.86 -12.35
CA GLU A 34 3.14 6.88 -11.24
C GLU A 34 4.40 6.00 -11.19
N SER A 35 4.96 5.64 -12.35
CA SER A 35 6.17 4.82 -12.44
C SER A 35 6.92 5.09 -13.73
N ASP A 36 8.23 4.82 -13.73
CA ASP A 36 9.07 4.79 -14.91
C ASP A 36 8.71 3.63 -15.86
N ALA A 37 8.26 2.50 -15.33
CA ALA A 37 7.82 1.35 -16.12
C ALA A 37 6.63 1.67 -17.03
N ASN A 38 5.66 2.45 -16.53
CA ASN A 38 4.46 2.84 -17.28
C ASN A 38 4.60 4.21 -17.97
N ASN A 39 5.38 5.13 -17.39
CA ASN A 39 5.50 6.53 -17.84
C ASN A 39 6.96 7.00 -17.98
N SER A 40 7.85 6.14 -18.52
CA SER A 40 9.30 6.39 -18.67
C SER A 40 9.65 7.77 -19.22
N LYS A 41 8.87 8.27 -20.19
CA LYS A 41 9.08 9.58 -20.82
C LYS A 41 8.90 10.75 -19.88
N ASN A 42 8.06 10.65 -18.85
CA ASN A 42 7.71 11.79 -17.99
C ASN A 42 8.08 11.57 -16.52
N PHE A 43 8.34 10.34 -16.09
CA PHE A 43 8.67 10.02 -14.69
C PHE A 43 9.91 10.77 -14.20
N HIS A 44 10.90 11.00 -15.07
CA HIS A 44 12.10 11.76 -14.72
C HIS A 44 11.80 13.20 -14.28
N THR A 45 10.65 13.77 -14.71
CA THR A 45 10.20 15.12 -14.33
C THR A 45 9.57 15.17 -12.94
N MET A 46 9.29 14.02 -12.31
CA MET A 46 8.79 13.98 -10.95
C MET A 46 9.85 14.48 -9.97
N PRO A 47 9.51 15.39 -9.04
CA PRO A 47 10.44 15.81 -8.01
C PRO A 47 10.87 14.64 -7.12
N ASP A 48 12.10 14.66 -6.62
CA ASP A 48 12.66 13.53 -5.86
C ASP A 48 11.93 13.27 -4.55
N HIS A 49 11.41 14.31 -3.88
CA HIS A 49 10.59 14.15 -2.69
C HIS A 49 9.24 13.45 -2.97
N ILE A 50 8.71 13.57 -4.19
CA ILE A 50 7.54 12.81 -4.64
C ILE A 50 7.94 11.38 -5.00
N LYS A 51 9.03 11.18 -5.76
CA LYS A 51 9.53 9.83 -6.10
C LYS A 51 9.78 8.97 -4.87
N LYS A 52 10.22 9.57 -3.76
CA LYS A 52 10.37 8.89 -2.46
C LYS A 52 9.06 8.29 -1.95
N ILE A 53 7.90 8.88 -2.24
CA ILE A 53 6.58 8.33 -1.89
C ILE A 53 6.17 7.25 -2.91
N LEU A 54 6.54 7.41 -4.18
CA LEU A 54 6.18 6.49 -5.28
C LEU A 54 7.04 5.21 -5.34
N TYR A 55 8.01 5.05 -4.43
CA TYR A 55 9.08 4.06 -4.59
C TYR A 55 8.61 2.60 -4.55
N LEU A 56 7.49 2.31 -3.86
CA LEU A 56 6.84 1.01 -3.90
C LEU A 56 5.74 0.97 -4.96
N ASP A 57 4.83 1.94 -4.90
CA ASP A 57 3.76 2.16 -5.86
C ASP A 57 3.13 3.56 -5.61
N ALA A 58 2.37 4.08 -6.57
CA ALA A 58 1.80 5.41 -6.51
C ALA A 58 0.44 5.44 -5.80
N PRO A 59 0.23 6.34 -4.81
CA PRO A 59 -1.12 6.61 -4.28
C PRO A 59 -1.99 7.32 -5.32
N ASP A 60 -3.30 7.44 -5.09
CA ASP A 60 -4.19 8.17 -6.01
C ASP A 60 -3.99 9.70 -5.98
N LEU A 61 -3.56 10.25 -4.83
CA LEU A 61 -3.37 11.68 -4.61
C LEU A 61 -2.24 11.96 -3.62
N ILE A 62 -1.47 13.02 -3.86
CA ILE A 62 -0.52 13.60 -2.89
C ILE A 62 -0.74 15.11 -2.83
N ILE A 63 -0.93 15.64 -1.63
CA ILE A 63 -1.00 17.08 -1.38
C ILE A 63 0.34 17.53 -0.83
N GLU A 64 0.92 18.57 -1.41
CA GLU A 64 2.12 19.23 -0.89
C GLU A 64 1.88 20.73 -0.69
N ILE A 65 2.65 21.32 0.20
CA ILE A 65 2.72 22.76 0.45
C ILE A 65 4.18 23.18 0.39
N ASP A 66 4.52 24.17 -0.43
CA ASP A 66 5.87 24.73 -0.53
C ASP A 66 6.98 23.65 -0.66
N HIS A 67 6.75 22.63 -1.51
CA HIS A 67 7.62 21.46 -1.78
C HIS A 67 7.69 20.37 -0.71
N GLU A 68 6.84 20.43 0.30
CA GLU A 68 6.75 19.42 1.35
C GLU A 68 5.40 18.68 1.31
N PRO A 69 5.37 17.35 1.11
CA PRO A 69 4.13 16.56 1.12
C PRO A 69 3.47 16.55 2.49
N ILE A 70 2.18 16.87 2.58
CA ILE A 70 1.46 16.98 3.85
C ILE A 70 0.51 15.83 4.11
N PHE A 71 0.01 15.17 3.07
CA PHE A 71 -0.65 13.87 3.16
C PHE A 71 -0.83 13.24 1.76
N SER A 72 -1.06 11.93 1.73
CA SER A 72 -1.46 11.16 0.55
C SER A 72 -2.82 10.50 0.75
N VAL A 73 -3.49 10.16 -0.36
CA VAL A 73 -4.80 9.49 -0.34
C VAL A 73 -4.79 8.32 -1.31
N GLU A 74 -5.32 7.20 -0.85
CA GLU A 74 -5.52 5.98 -1.62
C GLU A 74 -7.01 5.59 -1.54
N VAL A 75 -7.62 5.28 -2.68
CA VAL A 75 -9.03 4.92 -2.78
C VAL A 75 -9.24 3.64 -3.57
N SER A 76 -10.03 2.72 -3.02
CA SER A 76 -10.43 1.50 -3.72
C SER A 76 -11.90 1.19 -3.50
N THR A 77 -12.49 0.51 -4.47
CA THR A 77 -13.87 -0.02 -4.45
C THR A 77 -13.89 -1.54 -4.59
N GLU A 78 -12.72 -2.17 -4.44
CA GLU A 78 -12.57 -3.62 -4.56
C GLU A 78 -13.13 -4.35 -3.34
N ALA A 79 -13.36 -5.66 -3.50
CA ALA A 79 -13.83 -6.50 -2.41
C ALA A 79 -12.70 -6.71 -1.39
N GLY A 80 -12.96 -6.46 -0.11
CA GLY A 80 -11.92 -6.39 0.94
C GLY A 80 -11.56 -7.71 1.62
N THR A 81 -12.10 -8.85 1.18
CA THR A 81 -11.85 -10.15 1.82
C THR A 81 -10.44 -10.67 1.56
N GLY A 82 -9.89 -11.39 2.55
CA GLY A 82 -8.60 -12.05 2.44
C GLY A 82 -7.45 -11.05 2.31
N HIS A 83 -6.60 -11.23 1.29
CA HIS A 83 -5.45 -10.35 1.05
C HIS A 83 -5.80 -9.08 0.26
N ASN A 84 -7.04 -8.95 -0.24
CA ASN A 84 -7.38 -7.87 -1.19
C ASN A 84 -7.31 -6.49 -0.54
N VAL A 85 -7.73 -6.32 0.71
CA VAL A 85 -7.59 -5.02 1.36
C VAL A 85 -6.13 -4.56 1.48
N PHE A 86 -5.17 -5.49 1.37
CA PHE A 86 -3.74 -5.20 1.49
C PHE A 86 -3.05 -4.94 0.15
N GLN A 87 -3.67 -5.12 -1.02
CA GLN A 87 -2.92 -4.98 -2.31
C GLN A 87 -2.27 -3.59 -2.42
N ARG A 88 -2.99 -2.56 -1.96
CA ARG A 88 -2.57 -1.15 -2.00
C ARG A 88 -1.82 -0.70 -0.73
N PHE A 89 -1.59 -1.60 0.23
CA PHE A 89 -0.98 -1.26 1.51
C PHE A 89 0.45 -0.69 1.38
N ALA A 90 1.20 -1.14 0.36
CA ALA A 90 2.53 -0.64 0.07
C ALA A 90 2.55 0.88 -0.21
N ARG A 91 1.51 1.43 -0.86
CA ARG A 91 1.37 2.87 -1.14
C ARG A 91 1.24 3.69 0.14
N LEU A 92 0.51 3.15 1.12
CA LEU A 92 0.31 3.74 2.44
C LEU A 92 1.60 3.69 3.25
N ALA A 93 2.25 2.51 3.29
CA ALA A 93 3.52 2.31 3.98
C ALA A 93 4.61 3.24 3.45
N ALA A 94 4.76 3.36 2.12
CA ALA A 94 5.74 4.26 1.51
C ALA A 94 5.51 5.74 1.86
N SER A 95 4.25 6.16 1.97
CA SER A 95 3.91 7.52 2.42
C SER A 95 4.37 7.74 3.86
N VAL A 96 3.99 6.83 4.76
CA VAL A 96 4.30 6.94 6.19
C VAL A 96 5.81 6.85 6.47
N GLU A 97 6.52 5.98 5.76
CA GLU A 97 7.98 5.85 5.81
C GLU A 97 8.70 7.16 5.48
N ASN A 98 8.09 7.98 4.62
CA ASN A 98 8.60 9.30 4.25
C ASN A 98 8.00 10.44 5.09
N ASN A 99 7.44 10.11 6.26
CA ASN A 99 6.80 11.05 7.18
C ASN A 99 5.60 11.78 6.58
N VAL A 100 4.90 11.16 5.64
CA VAL A 100 3.70 11.71 5.00
C VAL A 100 2.48 10.95 5.53
N PRO A 101 1.57 11.62 6.26
CA PRO A 101 0.31 11.02 6.66
C PRO A 101 -0.46 10.44 5.47
N SER A 102 -1.13 9.29 5.65
CA SER A 102 -1.89 8.65 4.58
C SER A 102 -3.35 8.42 4.95
N PHE A 103 -4.22 8.55 3.96
CA PHE A 103 -5.64 8.23 4.05
C PHE A 103 -5.96 7.03 3.17
N TYR A 104 -6.63 6.03 3.71
CA TYR A 104 -7.10 4.87 2.98
C TYR A 104 -8.62 4.81 2.96
N ILE A 105 -9.19 4.92 1.77
CA ILE A 105 -10.63 4.85 1.52
C ILE A 105 -10.94 3.48 0.92
N TYR A 106 -11.67 2.65 1.65
CA TYR A 106 -12.00 1.29 1.19
C TYR A 106 -13.39 0.89 1.69
N PRO A 107 -14.23 0.19 0.89
CA PRO A 107 -15.56 -0.21 1.32
C PRO A 107 -15.53 -1.17 2.51
N GLU A 108 -16.48 -1.02 3.44
CA GLU A 108 -16.68 -2.01 4.51
C GLU A 108 -17.06 -3.37 3.94
N ALA A 109 -17.93 -3.36 2.93
CA ALA A 109 -18.28 -4.53 2.14
C ALA A 109 -18.73 -4.11 0.75
N VAL A 110 -18.54 -4.99 -0.24
CA VAL A 110 -19.12 -4.82 -1.59
C VAL A 110 -19.94 -6.03 -1.96
N ILE A 111 -20.92 -5.85 -2.85
CA ILE A 111 -21.72 -6.97 -3.33
C ILE A 111 -20.91 -7.77 -4.36
N ILE A 112 -20.82 -9.07 -4.13
CA ILE A 112 -20.28 -10.03 -5.08
C ILE A 112 -21.41 -10.93 -5.60
N THR A 113 -21.38 -11.18 -6.90
CA THR A 113 -22.29 -12.10 -7.58
C THR A 113 -21.47 -13.22 -8.19
N ARG A 114 -21.75 -14.46 -7.80
CA ARG A 114 -21.16 -15.66 -8.40
C ARG A 114 -22.22 -16.43 -9.18
N GLN A 115 -21.81 -17.20 -10.17
CA GLN A 115 -22.72 -18.05 -10.94
C GLN A 115 -23.54 -18.94 -9.98
N ASN A 116 -24.85 -18.99 -10.21
CA ASN A 116 -25.81 -19.83 -9.48
C ASN A 116 -25.92 -19.54 -7.97
N THR A 117 -25.55 -18.35 -7.51
CA THR A 117 -25.75 -17.93 -6.10
C THR A 117 -26.34 -16.52 -6.03
N ALA A 118 -27.19 -16.28 -5.03
CA ALA A 118 -27.71 -14.95 -4.78
C ALA A 118 -26.56 -13.96 -4.45
N PRO A 119 -26.69 -12.68 -4.85
CA PRO A 119 -25.76 -11.63 -4.45
C PRO A 119 -25.57 -11.60 -2.94
N ARG A 120 -24.33 -11.38 -2.50
CA ARG A 120 -24.00 -11.28 -1.06
C ARG A 120 -22.91 -10.25 -0.82
N TRP A 121 -22.84 -9.75 0.41
CA TRP A 121 -21.77 -8.86 0.85
C TRP A 121 -20.46 -9.62 1.08
N ASP A 122 -19.39 -9.11 0.48
CA ASP A 122 -18.02 -9.52 0.75
C ASP A 122 -17.36 -8.46 1.64
N LYS A 123 -17.17 -8.81 2.91
CA LYS A 123 -16.74 -7.88 3.95
C LYS A 123 -15.23 -7.68 3.93
N ILE A 124 -14.80 -6.54 4.44
CA ILE A 124 -13.40 -6.20 4.62
C ILE A 124 -12.74 -7.13 5.65
N ASN A 125 -11.47 -7.48 5.41
CA ASN A 125 -10.67 -8.19 6.38
C ASN A 125 -10.24 -7.22 7.52
N PRO A 126 -10.65 -7.47 8.78
CA PRO A 126 -10.37 -6.56 9.89
C PRO A 126 -8.88 -6.38 10.19
N LEU A 127 -8.02 -7.32 9.78
CA LEU A 127 -6.59 -7.26 10.03
C LEU A 127 -5.92 -6.01 9.40
N VAL A 128 -6.54 -5.36 8.41
CA VAL A 128 -6.06 -4.08 7.88
C VAL A 128 -5.94 -3.00 8.96
N PHE A 129 -6.89 -2.94 9.90
CA PHE A 129 -6.89 -1.93 10.96
C PHE A 129 -5.67 -2.08 11.86
N LYS A 130 -5.33 -3.33 12.20
CA LYS A 130 -4.14 -3.64 12.99
C LYS A 130 -2.85 -3.30 12.24
N ALA A 131 -2.78 -3.63 10.94
CA ALA A 131 -1.61 -3.31 10.12
C ALA A 131 -1.37 -1.78 10.02
N LEU A 132 -2.43 -1.00 9.85
CA LEU A 132 -2.34 0.47 9.84
C LEU A 132 -1.94 1.01 11.22
N ASP A 133 -2.48 0.46 12.31
CA ASP A 133 -2.11 0.83 13.68
C ASP A 133 -0.63 0.52 14.00
N ASP A 134 -0.10 -0.60 13.51
CA ASP A 134 1.32 -0.95 13.67
C ASP A 134 2.24 0.00 12.89
N VAL A 135 1.90 0.32 11.64
CA VAL A 135 2.61 1.34 10.84
C VAL A 135 2.59 2.69 11.56
N MET A 136 1.43 3.14 12.04
CA MET A 136 1.32 4.39 12.80
C MET A 136 2.18 4.37 14.07
N SER A 137 2.21 3.23 14.77
CA SER A 137 2.93 3.07 16.03
C SER A 137 4.44 3.13 15.85
N ILE A 138 4.97 2.58 14.75
CA ILE A 138 6.41 2.56 14.45
C ILE A 138 6.88 3.94 13.99
N TYR A 139 6.18 4.57 13.04
CA TYR A 139 6.65 5.84 12.47
C TYR A 139 6.22 7.07 13.26
N LYS A 140 5.18 6.95 14.09
CA LYS A 140 4.50 8.07 14.75
C LYS A 140 3.88 9.05 13.76
N ILE A 141 3.36 8.53 12.65
CA ILE A 141 2.72 9.29 11.56
C ILE A 141 1.34 8.70 11.31
N PRO A 142 0.28 9.51 11.16
CA PRO A 142 -1.07 9.01 10.92
C PRO A 142 -1.21 8.20 9.62
N SER A 143 -1.90 7.07 9.70
CA SER A 143 -2.34 6.26 8.56
C SER A 143 -3.78 5.84 8.82
N LEU A 144 -4.72 6.62 8.27
CA LEU A 144 -6.11 6.63 8.70
C LEU A 144 -7.02 5.94 7.69
N PHE A 145 -7.95 5.14 8.20
CA PHE A 145 -8.90 4.40 7.39
C PHE A 145 -10.30 5.04 7.45
N TYR A 146 -10.95 5.15 6.29
CA TYR A 146 -12.32 5.62 6.16
C TYR A 146 -13.11 4.69 5.23
N TYR A 147 -14.36 4.41 5.55
CA TYR A 147 -15.16 3.56 4.68
C TYR A 147 -15.55 4.29 3.40
N PHE A 148 -15.33 3.63 2.26
CA PHE A 148 -16.02 4.01 1.04
C PHE A 148 -17.53 3.76 1.24
N PRO A 149 -18.40 4.75 1.01
CA PRO A 149 -19.85 4.62 1.24
C PRO A 149 -20.48 3.47 0.45
N THR A 150 -21.27 2.63 1.12
CA THR A 150 -22.00 1.51 0.49
C THR A 150 -23.42 1.37 1.04
N ASP A 151 -24.23 0.50 0.43
CA ASP A 151 -25.56 0.13 0.92
C ASP A 151 -25.52 -0.88 2.08
N TYR A 152 -24.34 -1.40 2.46
CA TYR A 152 -24.20 -2.30 3.61
C TYR A 152 -24.68 -1.62 4.90
N PRO A 153 -25.38 -2.31 5.83
CA PRO A 153 -25.65 -3.75 5.89
C PRO A 153 -27.04 -4.19 5.37
N HIS A 154 -27.70 -3.41 4.52
CA HIS A 154 -29.01 -3.79 3.95
C HIS A 154 -28.91 -5.10 3.14
N ASP A 155 -30.04 -5.72 2.81
CA ASP A 155 -30.04 -6.93 1.99
C ASP A 155 -29.38 -6.68 0.61
N ALA A 156 -28.41 -7.54 0.26
CA ALA A 156 -27.62 -7.41 -0.97
C ALA A 156 -28.48 -7.60 -2.22
N VAL A 157 -29.53 -8.41 -2.17
CA VAL A 157 -30.39 -8.70 -3.34
C VAL A 157 -31.24 -7.49 -3.71
N THR A 158 -31.67 -6.73 -2.70
CA THR A 158 -32.55 -5.57 -2.85
C THR A 158 -31.81 -4.23 -2.80
N SER A 159 -30.47 -4.26 -2.83
CA SER A 159 -29.63 -3.06 -2.81
C SER A 159 -29.93 -2.14 -4.00
N PRO A 160 -30.20 -0.85 -3.77
CA PRO A 160 -30.44 0.11 -4.85
C PRO A 160 -29.22 0.30 -5.76
N ASN A 161 -28.01 0.04 -5.25
CA ASN A 161 -26.76 0.11 -6.01
C ASN A 161 -26.22 -1.28 -6.41
N LEU A 162 -27.07 -2.31 -6.55
CA LEU A 162 -26.66 -3.68 -6.89
C LEU A 162 -25.72 -3.74 -8.12
N LEU A 163 -26.07 -3.04 -9.20
CA LEU A 163 -25.25 -3.01 -10.44
C LEU A 163 -23.87 -2.36 -10.24
N LYS A 164 -23.72 -1.53 -9.21
CA LYS A 164 -22.47 -0.89 -8.79
C LYS A 164 -21.85 -1.59 -7.58
N LYS A 165 -22.21 -2.85 -7.35
CA LYS A 165 -21.73 -3.66 -6.22
C LYS A 165 -22.07 -3.06 -4.84
N GLY A 166 -23.18 -2.33 -4.75
CA GLY A 166 -23.61 -1.66 -3.52
C GLY A 166 -22.86 -0.37 -3.20
N VAL A 167 -21.97 0.11 -4.08
CA VAL A 167 -21.11 1.27 -3.85
C VAL A 167 -21.83 2.58 -4.17
N LYS A 168 -21.73 3.58 -3.29
CA LYS A 168 -22.35 4.91 -3.43
C LYS A 168 -21.34 5.95 -3.89
N TYR A 169 -21.49 6.40 -5.14
CA TYR A 169 -20.64 7.42 -5.74
C TYR A 169 -21.26 8.82 -5.63
N ASP A 170 -20.42 9.84 -5.73
CA ASP A 170 -20.86 11.22 -5.88
C ASP A 170 -21.69 11.39 -7.16
N GLN A 171 -22.74 12.21 -7.10
CA GLN A 171 -23.61 12.48 -8.25
C GLN A 171 -23.08 13.60 -9.14
N ASN A 172 -22.19 14.45 -8.63
CA ASN A 172 -21.57 15.50 -9.42
C ASN A 172 -20.59 14.89 -10.42
N ARG A 173 -20.84 15.14 -11.72
CA ARG A 173 -20.00 14.62 -12.81
C ARG A 173 -18.55 15.09 -12.75
N ASN A 174 -18.28 16.24 -12.13
CA ASN A 174 -16.91 16.73 -11.92
C ASN A 174 -16.12 15.83 -10.97
N TYR A 175 -16.81 15.04 -10.15
CA TYR A 175 -16.23 14.12 -9.16
C TYR A 175 -16.44 12.66 -9.56
N ALA A 176 -16.61 12.38 -10.87
CA ALA A 176 -16.87 11.04 -11.37
C ALA A 176 -15.88 10.00 -10.80
N GLY A 177 -16.43 8.90 -10.27
CA GLY A 177 -15.68 7.82 -9.62
C GLY A 177 -15.37 8.05 -8.14
N SER A 178 -15.65 9.24 -7.59
CA SER A 178 -15.39 9.57 -6.18
C SER A 178 -16.52 9.06 -5.26
N PRO A 179 -16.23 8.79 -3.98
CA PRO A 179 -17.24 8.41 -2.99
C PRO A 179 -18.28 9.51 -2.78
N LEU A 180 -19.48 9.14 -2.34
CA LEU A 180 -20.54 10.10 -2.02
C LEU A 180 -20.06 11.11 -0.95
N ALA A 181 -19.86 12.39 -1.32
CA ALA A 181 -19.28 13.40 -0.43
C ALA A 181 -20.07 13.58 0.87
N THR A 182 -21.40 13.52 0.80
CA THR A 182 -22.30 13.78 1.94
C THR A 182 -22.38 12.64 2.94
N ASP A 183 -21.75 11.50 2.65
CA ASP A 183 -21.67 10.40 3.61
C ASP A 183 -20.83 10.79 4.84
N SER A 184 -21.24 10.32 6.02
CA SER A 184 -20.59 10.66 7.28
C SER A 184 -19.11 10.28 7.31
N GLU A 185 -18.74 9.16 6.68
CA GLU A 185 -17.33 8.74 6.65
C GLU A 185 -16.47 9.69 5.82
N MET A 186 -17.01 10.21 4.72
CA MET A 186 -16.32 11.21 3.91
C MET A 186 -16.23 12.55 4.64
N GLN A 187 -17.28 12.99 5.33
CA GLN A 187 -17.25 14.21 6.14
C GLN A 187 -16.21 14.14 7.27
N LEU A 188 -16.09 12.98 7.92
CA LEU A 188 -15.05 12.74 8.94
C LEU A 188 -13.64 12.74 8.33
N MET A 189 -13.48 12.19 7.13
CA MET A 189 -12.21 12.23 6.41
C MET A 189 -11.80 13.66 6.06
N PHE A 190 -12.70 14.45 5.47
CA PHE A 190 -12.43 15.85 5.12
C PHE A 190 -12.09 16.68 6.35
N SER A 191 -12.75 16.42 7.48
CA SER A 191 -12.44 17.07 8.75
C SER A 191 -11.02 16.77 9.22
N ALA A 192 -10.57 15.52 9.11
CA ALA A 192 -9.19 15.15 9.45
C ALA A 192 -8.16 15.75 8.47
N MET A 193 -8.46 15.79 7.17
CA MET A 193 -7.62 16.49 6.18
C MET A 193 -7.51 17.99 6.51
N ASN A 194 -8.61 18.62 6.89
CA ASN A 194 -8.63 20.02 7.29
C ASN A 194 -7.84 20.27 8.58
N GLU A 195 -7.87 19.34 9.55
CA GLU A 195 -7.02 19.40 10.74
C GLU A 195 -5.53 19.35 10.36
N ILE A 196 -5.12 18.44 9.47
CA ILE A 196 -3.72 18.38 8.99
C ILE A 196 -3.33 19.69 8.30
N ILE A 197 -4.17 20.20 7.40
CA ILE A 197 -3.94 21.48 6.72
C ILE A 197 -3.77 22.61 7.74
N GLY A 198 -4.68 22.73 8.70
CA GLY A 198 -4.62 23.78 9.72
C GLY A 198 -3.38 23.66 10.62
N VAL A 199 -2.99 22.45 11.00
CA VAL A 199 -1.77 22.21 11.78
C VAL A 199 -0.53 22.64 11.01
N VAL A 200 -0.42 22.24 9.75
CA VAL A 200 0.72 22.57 8.91
C VAL A 200 0.81 24.07 8.64
N GLU A 201 -0.31 24.75 8.37
CA GLU A 201 -0.31 26.20 8.15
C GLU A 201 0.10 26.98 9.41
N ASN A 202 -0.27 26.49 10.60
CA ASN A 202 0.01 27.17 11.87
C ASN A 202 1.41 26.88 12.42
N GLN A 203 1.92 25.66 12.24
CA GLN A 203 3.13 25.17 12.90
C GLN A 203 4.29 24.89 11.93
N GLY A 204 4.03 24.94 10.62
CA GLY A 204 4.92 24.43 9.59
C GLY A 204 4.81 22.91 9.46
N VAL A 205 5.32 22.37 8.35
CA VAL A 205 5.14 20.96 7.99
C VAL A 205 5.83 20.01 8.98
N ILE A 206 7.11 20.26 9.29
CA ILE A 206 7.93 19.37 10.12
C ILE A 206 7.36 19.25 11.54
N ARG A 207 7.21 20.38 12.25
CA ARG A 207 6.63 20.40 13.61
C ARG A 207 5.16 19.98 13.62
N GLY A 208 4.43 20.31 12.55
CA GLY A 208 3.04 19.92 12.40
C GLY A 208 2.87 18.40 12.42
N ARG A 209 3.68 17.68 11.64
CA ARG A 209 3.66 16.20 11.55
C ARG A 209 3.84 15.53 12.91
N GLU A 210 4.78 16.00 13.73
CA GLU A 210 5.07 15.48 15.07
C GLU A 210 3.87 15.57 16.02
N ASN A 211 3.00 16.57 15.81
CA ASN A 211 1.84 16.84 16.66
C ASN A 211 0.54 16.20 16.19
N LEU A 212 0.49 15.59 14.99
CA LEU A 212 -0.75 15.09 14.40
C LEU A 212 -1.41 13.99 15.24
N LEU A 213 -0.63 13.07 15.80
CA LEU A 213 -1.16 11.99 16.63
C LEU A 213 -1.73 12.47 17.98
N ASN A 214 -1.46 13.72 18.37
CA ASN A 214 -2.02 14.34 19.57
C ASN A 214 -3.36 15.05 19.30
N LYS A 215 -3.79 15.12 18.04
CA LYS A 215 -5.05 15.77 17.65
C LYS A 215 -6.23 14.87 17.94
N ARG A 216 -7.26 15.44 18.57
CA ARG A 216 -8.45 14.69 19.02
C ARG A 216 -9.10 13.91 17.86
N LEU A 217 -9.29 14.55 16.71
CA LEU A 217 -9.85 13.89 15.52
C LEU A 217 -9.04 12.66 15.06
N ILE A 218 -7.72 12.71 15.19
CA ILE A 218 -6.81 11.63 14.78
C ILE A 218 -6.81 10.52 15.85
N ILE A 219 -6.81 10.88 17.13
CA ILE A 219 -6.94 9.95 18.26
C ILE A 219 -8.26 9.19 18.17
N ASP A 220 -9.36 9.89 17.94
CA ASP A 220 -10.70 9.31 17.86
C ASP A 220 -10.79 8.36 16.67
N ARG A 221 -10.25 8.75 15.50
CA ARG A 221 -10.22 7.88 14.31
C ARG A 221 -9.35 6.64 14.51
N ARG A 222 -8.19 6.77 15.15
CA ARG A 222 -7.35 5.61 15.51
C ARG A 222 -8.07 4.68 16.49
N THR A 223 -8.79 5.24 17.46
CA THR A 223 -9.58 4.49 18.43
C THR A 223 -10.70 3.72 17.73
N PHE A 224 -11.41 4.36 16.81
CA PHE A 224 -12.41 3.72 15.95
C PHE A 224 -11.81 2.54 15.16
N MET A 225 -10.65 2.70 14.52
CA MET A 225 -10.00 1.61 13.78
C MET A 225 -9.68 0.41 14.69
N ASN A 226 -9.19 0.67 15.90
CA ASN A 226 -8.92 -0.39 16.88
C ASN A 226 -10.21 -1.08 17.35
N GLN A 227 -11.30 -0.34 17.50
CA GLN A 227 -12.62 -0.91 17.80
C GLN A 227 -13.13 -1.77 16.64
N GLU A 228 -12.97 -1.32 15.39
CA GLU A 228 -13.39 -2.09 14.21
C GLU A 228 -12.60 -3.41 14.08
N PHE A 229 -11.31 -3.42 14.43
CA PHE A 229 -10.56 -4.66 14.54
C PHE A 229 -11.23 -5.64 15.51
N ILE A 230 -11.61 -5.17 16.71
CA ILE A 230 -12.20 -6.02 17.76
C ILE A 230 -13.62 -6.47 17.39
N VAL A 231 -14.50 -5.53 17.04
CA VAL A 231 -15.93 -5.79 16.78
C VAL A 231 -16.14 -6.70 15.58
N LYS A 232 -15.27 -6.61 14.57
CA LYS A 232 -15.34 -7.49 13.39
C LYS A 232 -14.59 -8.82 13.58
N GLY A 233 -14.13 -9.14 14.78
CA GLY A 233 -13.48 -10.43 15.09
C GLY A 233 -12.08 -10.54 14.49
N GLY A 234 -11.32 -9.45 14.44
CA GLY A 234 -9.95 -9.42 13.97
C GLY A 234 -9.05 -10.36 14.77
N THR A 235 -8.25 -11.16 14.06
CA THR A 235 -7.27 -12.07 14.66
C THR A 235 -6.01 -12.10 13.81
N MET A 236 -4.90 -12.52 14.41
CA MET A 236 -3.63 -12.72 13.69
C MET A 236 -3.60 -14.03 12.88
N ASN A 237 -4.70 -14.78 12.86
CA ASN A 237 -4.80 -16.10 12.21
C ASN A 237 -5.53 -16.03 10.85
N THR A 238 -5.79 -14.83 10.33
CA THR A 238 -6.42 -14.61 9.02
C THR A 238 -5.39 -14.31 7.94
N SER A 239 -5.81 -14.34 6.68
CA SER A 239 -4.96 -13.91 5.55
C SER A 239 -4.52 -12.45 5.72
N PRO A 240 -3.29 -12.06 5.35
CA PRO A 240 -2.26 -12.90 4.73
C PRO A 240 -1.44 -13.73 5.73
N LEU A 241 -1.59 -13.52 7.04
CA LEU A 241 -0.79 -14.19 8.09
C LEU A 241 -1.02 -15.70 8.17
N SER A 242 -2.23 -16.18 7.86
CA SER A 242 -2.54 -17.61 7.81
C SER A 242 -1.71 -18.39 6.77
N ALA A 243 -1.15 -17.69 5.78
CA ALA A 243 -0.24 -18.25 4.79
C ALA A 243 1.25 -18.05 5.15
N THR A 244 1.55 -17.58 6.37
CA THR A 244 2.92 -17.44 6.86
C THR A 244 3.34 -18.63 7.72
N LEU A 245 4.66 -18.84 7.83
CA LEU A 245 5.25 -19.83 8.72
C LEU A 245 6.54 -19.27 9.31
N LYS A 246 6.68 -19.31 10.63
CA LYS A 246 7.93 -18.96 11.31
C LYS A 246 8.83 -20.18 11.40
N ILE A 247 10.09 -20.04 10.98
CA ILE A 247 11.11 -21.08 11.03
C ILE A 247 12.43 -20.53 11.58
N PRO A 248 13.32 -21.36 12.14
CA PRO A 248 14.69 -20.95 12.38
C PRO A 248 15.38 -20.60 11.05
N THR A 249 16.07 -19.47 11.00
CA THR A 249 16.72 -18.99 9.76
C THR A 249 17.76 -19.98 9.23
N GLN A 250 18.37 -20.78 10.11
CA GLN A 250 19.31 -21.82 9.71
C GLN A 250 18.71 -22.82 8.70
N TYR A 251 17.41 -23.11 8.78
CA TYR A 251 16.75 -24.03 7.85
C TYR A 251 16.68 -23.46 6.45
N LEU A 252 16.38 -22.15 6.34
CA LEU A 252 16.43 -21.44 5.07
C LEU A 252 17.85 -21.36 4.52
N LEU A 253 18.84 -21.10 5.36
CA LEU A 253 20.24 -21.04 4.94
C LEU A 253 20.70 -22.40 4.39
N ASN A 254 20.38 -23.50 5.07
CA ASN A 254 20.69 -24.85 4.59
C ASN A 254 20.04 -25.16 3.25
N TYR A 255 18.80 -24.72 3.04
CA TYR A 255 18.12 -24.83 1.75
C TYR A 255 18.83 -24.03 0.64
N LEU A 256 19.21 -22.78 0.93
CA LEU A 256 19.80 -21.87 -0.06
C LEU A 256 21.26 -22.21 -0.40
N ARG A 257 22.02 -22.85 0.50
CA ARG A 257 23.42 -23.26 0.28
C ARG A 257 23.62 -24.08 -0.98
N LYS A 258 22.62 -24.86 -1.42
CA LYS A 258 22.67 -25.62 -2.67
C LYS A 258 22.79 -24.76 -3.94
N HIS A 259 22.56 -23.44 -3.82
CA HIS A 259 22.67 -22.47 -4.89
C HIS A 259 23.93 -21.60 -4.79
N GLU A 260 24.69 -21.68 -3.70
CA GLU A 260 25.97 -20.98 -3.57
C GLU A 260 27.01 -21.55 -4.54
N ASN A 261 27.85 -20.68 -5.09
CA ASN A 261 28.96 -21.05 -5.96
C ASN A 261 30.07 -19.99 -5.87
N THR A 262 31.10 -20.08 -6.72
CA THR A 262 32.23 -19.13 -6.71
C THR A 262 31.84 -17.67 -6.98
N HIS A 263 30.68 -17.42 -7.59
CA HIS A 263 30.18 -16.08 -7.95
C HIS A 263 28.98 -15.64 -7.09
N TYR A 264 28.37 -16.53 -6.31
CA TYR A 264 27.21 -16.22 -5.48
C TYR A 264 27.35 -16.82 -4.09
N GLN A 265 27.28 -15.94 -3.09
CA GLN A 265 27.22 -16.29 -1.68
C GLN A 265 26.03 -15.59 -1.03
N ILE A 266 25.42 -16.25 -0.05
CA ILE A 266 24.31 -15.71 0.72
C ILE A 266 24.82 -14.54 1.56
N GLY A 267 24.24 -13.36 1.34
CA GLY A 267 24.59 -12.13 2.04
C GLY A 267 24.31 -12.16 3.56
N GLU A 268 24.87 -11.19 4.25
CA GLU A 268 24.84 -11.10 5.73
C GLU A 268 23.45 -10.77 6.29
N LEU A 269 22.61 -10.05 5.53
CA LEU A 269 21.29 -9.60 6.00
C LEU A 269 20.35 -10.74 6.42
N LEU A 270 20.41 -11.89 5.73
CA LEU A 270 19.64 -13.07 6.16
C LEU A 270 20.24 -13.67 7.43
N LYS A 271 21.57 -13.71 7.52
CA LYS A 271 22.30 -14.32 8.64
C LYS A 271 22.21 -13.51 9.93
N SER A 272 21.85 -12.23 9.86
CA SER A 272 21.77 -11.34 11.02
C SER A 272 20.59 -11.65 11.97
N ARG A 273 19.67 -12.56 11.61
CA ARG A 273 18.48 -12.88 12.41
C ARG A 273 18.33 -14.39 12.59
N ASN A 274 17.81 -14.78 13.74
CA ASN A 274 17.69 -16.18 14.15
C ASN A 274 16.43 -16.87 13.58
N GLU A 275 15.38 -16.10 13.28
CA GLU A 275 14.12 -16.61 12.77
C GLU A 275 13.68 -15.89 11.49
N THR A 276 13.00 -16.63 10.62
CA THR A 276 12.45 -16.16 9.36
C THR A 276 10.95 -16.43 9.30
N ILE A 277 10.19 -15.42 8.90
CA ILE A 277 8.80 -15.55 8.46
C ILE A 277 8.80 -15.87 6.97
N ILE A 278 8.28 -17.03 6.60
CA ILE A 278 8.06 -17.46 5.22
C ILE A 278 6.62 -17.15 4.83
N TYR A 279 6.40 -16.28 3.84
CA TYR A 279 5.09 -16.08 3.22
C TYR A 279 4.92 -17.03 2.03
N LYS A 280 3.95 -17.94 2.12
CA LYS A 280 3.73 -19.01 1.13
C LYS A 280 2.68 -18.59 0.12
N VAL A 281 3.02 -18.67 -1.16
CA VAL A 281 2.12 -18.34 -2.27
C VAL A 281 2.02 -19.52 -3.23
N ASP A 282 1.05 -20.40 -2.99
CA ASP A 282 0.75 -21.53 -3.87
C ASP A 282 -0.43 -21.21 -4.81
N ALA A 283 -0.19 -20.28 -5.74
CA ALA A 283 -1.15 -19.84 -6.74
C ALA A 283 -0.42 -19.40 -8.01
N LYS A 284 -1.08 -19.51 -9.18
CA LYS A 284 -0.53 -18.99 -10.45
C LYS A 284 -0.04 -17.56 -10.26
N PHE A 285 1.14 -17.26 -10.78
CA PHE A 285 1.77 -15.94 -10.65
C PHE A 285 0.81 -14.82 -11.10
N ARG A 286 0.71 -13.78 -10.28
CA ARG A 286 0.02 -12.52 -10.55
C ARG A 286 0.85 -11.40 -9.91
N GLY A 287 0.88 -10.21 -10.53
CA GLY A 287 1.58 -9.04 -9.98
C GLY A 287 0.97 -8.60 -8.65
N ASP A 288 -0.34 -8.40 -8.63
CA ASP A 288 -1.12 -8.15 -7.42
C ASP A 288 -1.75 -9.44 -6.90
N PRO A 289 -1.82 -9.65 -5.57
CA PRO A 289 -1.76 -8.65 -4.48
C PRO A 289 -0.51 -8.74 -3.59
N TYR A 290 0.49 -9.51 -4.02
CA TYR A 290 1.55 -10.00 -3.15
C TYR A 290 2.49 -8.92 -2.61
N PRO A 291 2.87 -7.86 -3.36
CA PRO A 291 3.71 -6.79 -2.82
C PRO A 291 3.07 -6.07 -1.63
N GLY A 292 1.79 -5.71 -1.74
CA GLY A 292 1.05 -5.06 -0.66
C GLY A 292 0.83 -5.97 0.55
N ALA A 293 0.51 -7.25 0.33
CA ALA A 293 0.41 -8.24 1.39
C ALA A 293 1.76 -8.45 2.11
N LEU A 294 2.87 -8.48 1.37
CA LEU A 294 4.22 -8.61 1.92
C LEU A 294 4.57 -7.41 2.81
N ALA A 295 4.25 -6.19 2.37
CA ALA A 295 4.41 -4.98 3.18
C ALA A 295 3.59 -5.09 4.48
N ALA A 296 2.33 -5.50 4.41
CA ALA A 296 1.50 -5.67 5.60
C ALA A 296 2.07 -6.74 6.57
N ILE A 297 2.55 -7.88 6.06
CA ILE A 297 3.20 -8.92 6.89
C ILE A 297 4.44 -8.38 7.59
N ASP A 298 5.25 -7.55 6.91
CA ASP A 298 6.45 -6.94 7.49
C ASP A 298 6.08 -6.16 8.77
N TYR A 299 5.06 -5.31 8.67
CA TYR A 299 4.59 -4.49 9.79
C TYR A 299 3.89 -5.28 10.88
N LEU A 300 3.13 -6.31 10.53
CA LEU A 300 2.38 -7.12 11.49
C LEU A 300 3.25 -8.09 12.29
N LEU A 301 4.33 -8.60 11.70
CA LEU A 301 5.12 -9.69 12.29
C LEU A 301 6.61 -9.39 12.46
N CYS A 302 7.23 -8.64 11.55
CA CYS A 302 8.69 -8.63 11.41
C CYS A 302 9.34 -7.37 11.97
N ARG A 303 8.71 -6.22 11.84
CA ARG A 303 9.34 -4.92 12.05
C ARG A 303 9.10 -4.37 13.46
N GLU A 304 10.15 -3.84 14.07
CA GLU A 304 10.12 -3.15 15.38
C GLU A 304 10.52 -1.67 15.28
N GLY A 305 11.16 -1.25 14.18
CA GLY A 305 11.60 0.13 13.95
C GLY A 305 11.44 0.63 12.51
N LYS A 306 11.97 1.83 12.22
CA LYS A 306 11.73 2.56 10.96
C LYS A 306 12.54 2.02 9.78
N SER A 307 13.67 1.39 10.03
CA SER A 307 14.51 0.80 9.00
C SER A 307 14.25 -0.70 8.85
N PHE A 308 14.62 -1.26 7.69
CA PHE A 308 14.59 -2.72 7.49
C PHE A 308 15.59 -3.47 8.40
N GLU A 309 16.57 -2.76 8.96
CA GLU A 309 17.57 -3.30 9.89
C GLU A 309 16.91 -3.62 11.23
N GLU A 310 16.00 -2.77 11.68
CA GLU A 310 15.20 -2.91 12.91
C GLU A 310 14.04 -3.92 12.77
N ARG A 311 14.24 -4.97 11.97
CA ARG A 311 13.35 -6.15 11.93
C ARG A 311 13.83 -7.21 12.91
N LYS A 312 12.90 -7.76 13.67
CA LYS A 312 13.09 -8.94 14.52
C LYS A 312 13.27 -10.22 13.72
N TYR A 313 12.52 -10.37 12.64
CA TYR A 313 12.54 -11.56 11.78
C TYR A 313 12.89 -11.21 10.35
N ASN A 314 13.53 -12.15 9.65
CA ASN A 314 13.59 -12.08 8.19
C ASN A 314 12.19 -12.28 7.61
N LEU A 315 11.92 -11.70 6.45
CA LEU A 315 10.68 -11.94 5.69
C LEU A 315 11.06 -12.42 4.29
N VAL A 316 10.60 -13.63 3.95
CA VAL A 316 10.90 -14.25 2.66
C VAL A 316 9.62 -14.78 2.05
N MET A 317 9.39 -14.46 0.77
CA MET A 317 8.28 -14.99 0.00
C MET A 317 8.72 -16.26 -0.75
N VAL A 318 7.87 -17.28 -0.73
CA VAL A 318 8.07 -18.55 -1.43
C VAL A 318 6.90 -18.82 -2.36
N TRP A 319 7.19 -19.07 -3.63
CA TRP A 319 6.22 -19.58 -4.60
C TRP A 319 6.04 -21.09 -4.40
N GLY A 320 4.89 -21.47 -3.86
CA GLY A 320 4.54 -22.82 -3.47
C GLY A 320 4.21 -22.97 -2.00
N ASN A 321 4.00 -24.22 -1.59
CA ASN A 321 3.90 -24.62 -0.21
C ASN A 321 5.25 -25.17 0.28
N LEU A 322 5.36 -25.38 1.59
CA LEU A 322 6.60 -25.78 2.23
C LEU A 322 6.36 -26.85 3.28
N THR A 323 7.24 -27.85 3.30
CA THR A 323 7.38 -28.80 4.40
C THR A 323 8.75 -28.63 5.06
N ILE A 324 8.79 -28.74 6.38
CA ILE A 324 10.03 -28.64 7.15
C ILE A 324 10.63 -30.04 7.28
N ASP A 325 11.90 -30.17 6.92
CA ASP A 325 12.69 -31.36 7.22
C ASP A 325 13.50 -31.10 8.50
N ASN A 326 13.01 -31.66 9.61
CA ASN A 326 13.64 -31.54 10.92
C ASN A 326 14.85 -32.46 11.10
N VAL A 327 15.06 -33.45 10.22
CA VAL A 327 16.21 -34.35 10.30
C VAL A 327 17.44 -33.66 9.70
N ASN A 328 17.27 -33.07 8.52
CA ASN A 328 18.34 -32.36 7.82
C ASN A 328 18.37 -30.85 8.12
N ASN A 329 17.47 -30.37 8.97
CA ASN A 329 17.28 -28.95 9.28
C ASN A 329 17.20 -28.10 8.01
N THR A 330 16.32 -28.48 7.08
CA THR A 330 16.17 -27.82 5.78
C THR A 330 14.69 -27.75 5.37
N LEU A 331 14.43 -27.22 4.18
CA LEU A 331 13.10 -26.96 3.67
C LEU A 331 12.86 -27.74 2.38
N ASN A 332 11.64 -28.21 2.16
CA ASN A 332 11.21 -28.74 0.88
C ASN A 332 10.07 -27.87 0.33
N ILE A 333 10.30 -27.28 -0.84
CA ILE A 333 9.33 -26.43 -1.52
C ILE A 333 8.58 -27.28 -2.54
N ILE A 334 7.26 -27.30 -2.44
CA ILE A 334 6.38 -28.11 -3.29
C ILE A 334 5.30 -27.20 -3.87
N SER A 335 5.18 -27.15 -5.19
CA SER A 335 4.03 -26.52 -5.86
C SER A 335 3.66 -27.31 -7.11
N THR A 336 2.35 -27.37 -7.37
CA THR A 336 1.79 -27.87 -8.63
C THR A 336 1.20 -26.76 -9.49
N LYS A 337 1.31 -25.49 -9.05
CA LYS A 337 0.63 -24.34 -9.69
C LYS A 337 1.59 -23.30 -10.25
N SER A 338 2.70 -23.04 -9.57
CA SER A 338 3.68 -22.00 -9.95
C SER A 338 5.00 -22.20 -9.22
N THR A 339 6.08 -21.78 -9.84
CA THR A 339 7.44 -21.82 -9.30
C THR A 339 8.09 -20.43 -9.32
N ILE A 340 9.25 -20.29 -8.68
CA ILE A 340 10.06 -19.07 -8.79
C ILE A 340 10.44 -18.74 -10.24
N ASN A 341 10.53 -19.73 -11.13
CA ASN A 341 10.87 -19.50 -12.54
C ASN A 341 9.74 -18.79 -13.30
N ASP A 342 8.47 -18.99 -12.90
CA ASP A 342 7.33 -18.27 -13.48
C ASP A 342 7.40 -16.77 -13.11
N PHE A 343 7.82 -16.47 -11.88
CA PHE A 343 8.09 -15.11 -11.44
C PHE A 343 9.25 -14.49 -12.21
N ILE A 344 10.41 -15.18 -12.27
CA ILE A 344 11.59 -14.70 -13.00
C ILE A 344 11.24 -14.41 -14.46
N SER A 345 10.56 -15.34 -15.13
CA SER A 345 10.14 -15.17 -16.53
C SER A 345 9.23 -13.96 -16.71
N SER A 346 8.30 -13.74 -15.78
CA SER A 346 7.38 -12.59 -15.81
C SER A 346 8.10 -11.25 -15.57
N VAL A 347 9.09 -11.23 -14.69
CA VAL A 347 9.93 -10.04 -14.43
C VAL A 347 10.83 -9.76 -15.63
N GLN A 348 11.51 -10.75 -16.19
CA GLN A 348 12.35 -10.58 -17.39
C GLN A 348 11.53 -10.10 -18.59
N ALA A 349 10.30 -10.59 -18.76
CA ALA A 349 9.41 -10.10 -19.81
C ALA A 349 9.06 -8.61 -19.63
N SER A 350 9.06 -8.08 -18.40
CA SER A 350 8.83 -6.67 -18.11
C SER A 350 10.08 -5.81 -18.32
N GLU A 351 11.30 -6.39 -18.20
CA GLU A 351 12.57 -5.70 -18.47
C GLU A 351 12.74 -5.25 -19.93
N ASN A 352 12.01 -5.83 -20.88
CA ASN A 352 11.96 -5.31 -22.27
C ASN A 352 11.45 -3.85 -22.34
N LYS A 353 10.80 -3.36 -21.27
CA LYS A 353 10.36 -1.98 -21.10
C LYS A 353 11.37 -1.11 -20.32
N ASN A 354 12.41 -1.72 -19.76
CA ASN A 354 13.46 -1.02 -19.03
C ASN A 354 14.35 -0.27 -20.03
N ILE A 355 14.40 1.04 -19.89
CA ILE A 355 15.22 1.93 -20.73
C ILE A 355 16.70 1.88 -20.34
N LEU A 356 17.03 1.42 -19.13
CA LEU A 356 18.41 1.32 -18.63
C LEU A 356 19.15 0.09 -19.18
N SER A 357 18.42 -0.92 -19.66
CA SER A 357 18.98 -2.12 -20.31
C SER A 357 19.08 -1.98 -21.84
N LYS A 358 18.66 -0.84 -22.41
CA LYS A 358 18.82 -0.58 -23.84
C LYS A 358 20.25 -0.16 -24.13
N GLU A 359 20.93 -0.94 -24.96
CA GLU A 359 22.17 -0.49 -25.59
C GLU A 359 21.86 0.67 -26.54
N TYR A 360 22.13 1.89 -26.09
CA TYR A 360 22.20 3.04 -26.97
C TYR A 360 23.52 2.91 -27.73
N ARG A 361 23.45 2.49 -29.01
CA ARG A 361 24.56 2.73 -29.93
C ARG A 361 24.79 4.24 -29.93
N LEU A 362 25.93 4.66 -29.37
CA LEU A 362 26.41 6.03 -29.47
C LEU A 362 26.44 6.37 -30.96
N SER A 363 25.50 7.18 -31.43
CA SER A 363 25.66 7.90 -32.69
C SER A 363 26.80 8.89 -32.48
N ASP A 364 27.78 8.89 -33.37
CA ASP A 364 29.11 9.54 -33.27
C ASP A 364 29.12 11.08 -33.07
N ASN A 365 28.01 11.72 -32.69
CA ASN A 365 27.87 13.17 -32.76
C ASN A 365 27.53 13.90 -31.45
N PHE A 366 27.37 13.27 -30.29
CA PHE A 366 27.21 14.02 -29.03
C PHE A 366 27.77 13.30 -27.79
N CYS A 367 28.80 13.90 -27.18
CA CYS A 367 29.29 13.56 -25.85
C CYS A 367 28.87 14.67 -24.88
N GLY A 368 27.90 14.39 -24.00
CA GLY A 368 27.51 15.27 -22.91
C GLY A 368 27.81 14.61 -21.58
N THR A 369 28.93 14.96 -20.95
CA THR A 369 29.25 14.59 -19.57
C THR A 369 28.24 15.19 -18.61
N VAL A 370 27.40 14.36 -17.99
CA VAL A 370 26.70 14.73 -16.75
C VAL A 370 27.52 14.20 -15.59
N LYS A 371 28.25 15.10 -14.93
CA LYS A 371 28.86 14.85 -13.62
C LYS A 371 27.75 14.57 -12.62
N LYS A 372 27.85 13.43 -11.91
CA LYS A 372 27.06 13.14 -10.71
C LYS A 372 27.37 14.20 -9.64
N SER A 373 26.33 14.81 -9.09
CA SER A 373 26.30 15.41 -7.75
C SER A 373 25.03 14.95 -7.07
#